data_AF-A0AAD9NPJ5-F1
#
_entry.id   AF-A0AAD9NPJ5-F1
#
_cell.length_a   1.000
_cell.length_b   1.000
_cell.length_c   1.000
_cell.angle_alpha   90.00
_cell.angle_beta   90.00
_cell.angle_gamma   90.00
#
_symmetry.space_group_name_H-M   'P 1'
#
loop_
_entity.id
_entity.type
_entity.pdbx_description
1 polymer ?
#
loop_
_entity_poly.entity_id
_entity_poly.type
_entity_poly.pdbx_seq_one_letter_code
_entity_poly.pdbx_strand_id
1 'polypeptide(L)'
;MREYLAKIDWNNTLKNKTATECWNVLMSEIDCIVDKFVLLEKQGKWSKKKHLSKEVIRKIKYNQMMWKRYRHTGSEEDYNIYKEALNQATAEIRNSKNKMNKKYLLI
;
A
#
# COMPACT_ATOMS: atom_id res chain seq x y z
N MET A 1 -0.73 -18.12 19.04
CA MET A 1 -2.08 -18.27 19.64
C MET A 1 -2.16 -19.47 20.60
N ARG A 2 -2.04 -20.74 20.14
CA ARG A 2 -2.14 -21.92 21.03
C ARG A 2 -1.15 -21.90 22.21
N GLU A 3 0.12 -21.57 21.95
CA GLU A 3 1.14 -21.46 23.01
C GLU A 3 0.90 -20.32 24.00
N TYR A 4 0.17 -19.27 23.61
CA TYR A 4 -0.18 -18.17 24.51
C TYR A 4 -1.28 -18.61 25.48
N LEU A 5 -2.33 -19.25 24.95
CA LEU A 5 -3.43 -19.82 25.74
C LEU A 5 -2.95 -20.90 26.72
N ALA A 6 -1.94 -21.68 26.33
CA ALA A 6 -1.36 -22.73 27.16
C ALA A 6 -0.54 -22.21 28.34
N LYS A 7 -0.10 -20.94 28.31
CA LYS A 7 0.64 -20.28 29.40
C LYS A 7 -0.27 -19.66 30.46
N ILE A 8 -1.56 -19.52 30.16
CA ILE A 8 -2.53 -18.95 31.10
C ILE A 8 -2.92 -20.03 32.11
N ASP A 9 -2.71 -19.74 33.40
CA ASP A 9 -3.20 -20.60 34.48
C ASP A 9 -4.69 -20.36 34.72
N TRP A 10 -5.52 -21.04 33.93
CA TRP A 10 -6.97 -20.93 33.99
C TRP A 10 -7.54 -21.32 35.35
N ASN A 11 -6.92 -22.27 36.04
CA ASN A 11 -7.39 -22.74 37.34
C ASN A 11 -7.28 -21.64 38.39
N ASN A 12 -6.19 -20.89 38.40
CA ASN A 12 -6.02 -19.77 39.31
C ASN A 12 -6.82 -18.54 38.84
N THR A 13 -6.85 -18.28 37.53
CA THR A 13 -7.49 -17.10 36.94
C THR A 13 -9.02 -17.12 37.09
N LEU A 14 -9.62 -18.30 37.11
CA LEU A 14 -11.07 -18.51 37.26
C LEU A 14 -11.47 -18.89 38.69
N LYS A 15 -10.50 -19.08 39.59
CA LYS A 15 -10.77 -19.45 40.98
C LYS A 15 -11.60 -18.37 41.66
N ASN A 16 -12.63 -18.80 42.39
CA ASN A 16 -13.54 -17.94 43.15
C ASN A 16 -14.33 -16.91 42.30
N LYS A 17 -14.44 -17.13 40.99
CA LYS A 17 -15.28 -16.31 40.10
C LYS A 17 -16.62 -16.98 39.84
N THR A 18 -17.66 -16.17 39.76
CA THR A 18 -18.97 -16.59 39.27
C THR A 18 -18.92 -16.88 37.77
N ALA A 19 -19.90 -17.62 37.26
CA ALA A 19 -19.96 -17.97 35.84
C ALA A 19 -19.90 -16.73 34.92
N THR A 20 -20.55 -15.63 35.30
CA THR A 20 -20.54 -14.37 34.56
C THR A 20 -19.16 -13.73 34.53
N GLU A 21 -18.46 -13.72 35.67
CA GLU A 21 -17.10 -13.19 35.75
C GLU A 21 -16.10 -14.04 34.97
N CYS A 22 -16.27 -15.37 34.98
CA CYS A 22 -15.49 -16.27 34.13
C CYS A 22 -15.68 -15.95 32.65
N TRP A 23 -16.92 -15.67 32.23
CA TRP A 23 -17.23 -15.32 30.84
C TRP A 23 -16.59 -13.98 30.43
N ASN A 24 -16.60 -13.00 31.31
CA ASN A 24 -15.95 -11.70 31.06
C ASN A 24 -14.44 -11.83 30.92
N VAL A 25 -13.80 -12.65 31.78
CA VAL A 25 -12.37 -12.95 31.68
C VAL A 25 -12.04 -13.61 30.35
N LEU A 26 -12.87 -14.57 29.93
CA LEU A 26 -12.67 -15.32 28.70
C LEU A 26 -12.84 -14.42 27.47
N MET A 27 -13.84 -13.53 27.45
CA MET A 27 -13.98 -12.52 26.41
C MET A 27 -12.76 -11.59 26.34
N SER A 28 -12.29 -11.08 27.48
CA SER A 28 -11.14 -10.19 27.53
C SER A 28 -9.87 -10.84 26.98
N GLU A 29 -9.62 -12.12 27.27
CA GLU A 29 -8.46 -12.82 26.73
C GLU A 29 -8.60 -13.10 25.22
N ILE A 30 -9.82 -13.36 24.74
CA ILE A 30 -10.09 -13.47 23.29
C ILE A 30 -9.76 -12.15 22.60
N ASP A 31 -10.21 -11.01 23.14
CA ASP A 31 -9.93 -9.70 22.56
C ASP A 31 -8.43 -9.41 22.51
N CYS A 32 -7.69 -9.68 23.60
CA CYS A 32 -6.23 -9.56 23.62
C CYS A 32 -5.54 -10.47 22.59
N ILE A 33 -6.06 -11.68 22.38
CA ILE A 33 -5.52 -12.62 21.39
C ILE A 33 -5.80 -12.12 19.98
N VAL A 34 -7.00 -11.61 19.72
CA VAL A 34 -7.36 -11.02 18.43
C VAL A 34 -6.43 -9.84 18.16
N ASP A 35 -6.30 -8.89 19.08
CA ASP A 35 -5.41 -7.73 18.90
C ASP A 35 -3.94 -8.12 18.68
N LYS A 36 -3.46 -9.16 19.37
CA LYS A 36 -2.04 -9.54 19.36
C LYS A 36 -1.65 -10.43 18.18
N PHE A 37 -2.53 -11.33 17.75
CA PHE A 37 -2.23 -12.35 16.76
C PHE A 37 -3.01 -12.20 15.46
N VAL A 38 -4.19 -11.59 15.52
CA VAL A 38 -4.92 -11.18 14.33
C VAL A 38 -4.50 -9.74 14.08
N LEU A 39 -3.56 -9.55 13.17
CA LEU A 39 -3.34 -8.23 12.57
C LEU A 39 -4.61 -7.86 11.81
N LEU A 40 -5.62 -7.38 12.52
CA LEU A 40 -6.64 -6.55 11.93
C LEU A 40 -5.86 -5.34 11.45
N GLU A 41 -5.49 -5.36 10.17
CA GLU A 41 -5.03 -4.16 9.50
C GLU A 41 -6.08 -3.11 9.85
N LYS A 42 -5.73 -2.19 10.77
CA LYS A 42 -6.48 -0.94 10.88
C LYS A 42 -6.51 -0.49 9.44
N GLN A 43 -7.70 -0.42 8.85
CA GLN A 43 -7.88 0.11 7.50
C GLN A 43 -7.49 1.58 7.58
N GLY A 44 -6.19 1.84 7.63
CA GLY A 44 -5.61 3.14 7.45
C GLY A 44 -6.15 3.56 6.10
N LYS A 45 -6.89 4.67 6.09
CA LYS A 45 -7.48 5.28 4.91
C LYS A 45 -6.58 4.97 3.74
N TRP A 46 -7.06 4.16 2.81
CA TRP A 46 -6.30 3.64 1.69
C TRP A 46 -5.55 4.81 1.07
N SER A 47 -4.29 4.98 1.48
CA SER A 47 -3.44 6.02 0.95
C SER A 47 -3.27 5.54 -0.46
N LYS A 48 -4.00 6.14 -1.41
CA LYS A 48 -3.89 5.82 -2.84
C LYS A 48 -2.41 5.77 -3.08
N LYS A 49 -1.86 4.56 -3.25
CA LYS A 49 -0.44 4.38 -3.55
C LYS A 49 -0.22 5.32 -4.72
N LYS A 50 0.52 6.42 -4.50
CA LYS A 50 0.83 7.37 -5.57
C LYS A 50 1.83 6.62 -6.44
N HIS A 51 1.32 5.74 -7.27
CA HIS A 51 2.13 4.88 -8.13
C HIS A 51 2.95 5.74 -9.11
N LEU A 52 2.53 6.99 -9.34
CA LEU A 52 3.21 7.96 -10.19
C LEU A 52 3.07 9.38 -9.62
N SER A 53 4.11 10.21 -9.77
CA SER A 53 4.04 11.63 -9.44
C SER A 53 3.10 12.38 -10.41
N LYS A 54 2.62 13.56 -10.02
CA LYS A 54 1.81 14.43 -10.92
C LYS A 54 2.58 14.77 -12.20
N GLU A 55 3.90 14.90 -12.11
CA GLU A 55 4.79 15.21 -13.23
C GLU A 55 4.88 14.06 -14.22
N VAL A 56 5.03 12.83 -13.74
CA VAL A 56 4.98 11.61 -14.57
C VAL A 56 3.66 11.56 -15.34
N ILE A 57 2.53 11.82 -14.67
CA ILE A 57 1.21 11.83 -15.31
C ILE A 57 1.12 12.90 -16.40
N ARG A 58 1.67 14.11 -16.16
CA ARG A 58 1.71 15.18 -17.17
C ARG A 58 2.51 14.75 -18.42
N LYS A 59 3.67 14.13 -18.23
CA LYS A 59 4.52 13.66 -19.34
C LYS A 59 3.84 12.54 -20.15
N ILE A 60 3.15 11.61 -19.49
CA ILE A 60 2.36 10.57 -20.18
C ILE A 60 1.25 11.18 -21.03
N LYS A 61 0.49 12.14 -20.48
CA LYS A 61 -0.57 12.83 -21.22
C LYS A 61 -0.03 13.61 -22.42
N TYR A 62 1.11 14.27 -22.24
CA TYR A 62 1.78 15.00 -23.32
C TYR A 62 2.23 14.07 -24.45
N ASN A 63 2.83 12.92 -24.12
CA ASN A 63 3.17 11.88 -25.10
C ASN A 63 1.94 11.40 -25.89
N GLN A 64 0.82 11.13 -25.20
CA GLN A 64 -0.44 10.73 -25.86
C GLN A 64 -0.97 11.82 -26.81
N MET A 65 -0.83 13.09 -26.44
CA MET A 65 -1.22 14.22 -27.29
C MET A 65 -0.36 14.31 -28.55
N MET A 66 0.95 14.15 -28.43
CA MET A 66 1.87 14.19 -29.58
C MET A 66 1.69 12.99 -30.50
N TRP A 67 1.41 11.81 -29.95
CA TRP A 67 1.02 10.65 -30.75
C TRP A 67 -0.23 10.93 -31.59
N LYS A 68 -1.27 11.53 -30.97
CA LYS A 68 -2.47 11.93 -31.70
C LYS A 68 -2.13 12.94 -32.79
N ARG A 69 -1.31 13.95 -32.50
CA ARG A 69 -0.91 14.98 -33.47
C ARG A 69 -0.20 14.36 -34.67
N TYR A 70 0.83 13.54 -34.44
CA TYR A 70 1.53 12.80 -35.50
C TYR A 70 0.58 11.93 -36.33
N ARG A 71 -0.39 11.26 -35.71
CA ARG A 71 -1.41 10.47 -36.41
C ARG A 71 -2.29 11.29 -37.34
N HIS A 72 -2.46 12.59 -37.09
CA HIS A 72 -3.28 13.47 -37.94
C HIS A 72 -2.46 14.11 -39.06
N THR A 73 -1.22 14.50 -38.78
CA THR A 73 -0.37 15.21 -39.74
C THR A 73 0.50 14.29 -40.59
N GLY A 74 0.94 13.15 -40.03
CA GLY A 74 1.88 12.22 -40.65
C GLY A 74 3.29 12.80 -40.86
N SER A 75 3.58 13.98 -40.31
CA SER A 75 4.84 14.70 -40.55
C SER A 75 6.02 14.09 -39.77
N GLU A 76 7.21 14.15 -40.35
CA GLU A 76 8.44 13.69 -39.69
C GLU A 76 8.83 14.55 -38.49
N GLU A 77 8.51 15.85 -38.54
CA GLU A 77 8.70 16.76 -37.41
C GLU A 77 7.82 16.38 -36.21
N ASP A 78 6.53 16.10 -36.44
CA ASP A 78 5.63 15.68 -35.37
C ASP A 78 6.01 14.29 -34.83
N TYR A 79 6.58 13.41 -35.66
CA TYR A 79 7.13 12.14 -35.22
C TYR A 79 8.32 12.34 -34.27
N ASN A 80 9.24 13.25 -34.60
CA ASN A 80 10.39 13.55 -33.75
C ASN A 80 9.94 14.14 -32.40
N ILE A 81 8.97 15.06 -32.40
CA ILE A 81 8.39 15.63 -31.18
C ILE A 81 7.73 14.54 -30.32
N TYR A 82 6.99 13.61 -30.95
CA TYR A 82 6.42 12.45 -30.25
C TYR A 82 7.51 11.57 -29.62
N LYS A 83 8.57 11.26 -30.37
CA LYS A 83 9.68 10.41 -29.90
C LYS A 83 10.39 11.03 -28.70
N GLU A 84 10.61 12.35 -28.71
CA GLU A 84 11.15 13.08 -27.57
C GLU A 84 10.22 13.01 -26.36
N ALA A 85 8.92 13.24 -26.56
CA ALA A 85 7.92 13.15 -25.50
C ALA A 85 7.87 11.74 -24.87
N LEU A 86 8.00 10.69 -25.68
CA LEU A 86 8.06 9.30 -25.23
C LEU A 86 9.30 9.03 -24.37
N ASN A 87 10.48 9.50 -24.81
CA ASN A 87 11.73 9.36 -24.08
C ASN A 87 11.66 10.08 -22.73
N GLN A 88 11.14 11.30 -22.71
CA GLN A 88 10.96 12.07 -21.47
C GLN A 88 10.00 11.37 -20.49
N ALA A 89 8.86 10.86 -20.97
CA ALA A 89 7.92 10.13 -20.13
C ALA A 89 8.55 8.86 -19.54
N THR A 90 9.29 8.11 -20.34
CA THR A 90 9.96 6.87 -19.93
C THR A 90 11.05 7.12 -18.89
N ALA A 91 11.87 8.16 -19.10
CA ALA A 91 12.90 8.58 -18.16
C ALA A 91 12.29 8.97 -16.80
N GLU A 92 11.20 9.74 -16.81
CA GLU A 92 10.54 10.21 -15.60
C GLU A 92 9.87 9.06 -14.81
N ILE A 93 9.26 8.09 -15.51
CA ILE A 93 8.74 6.87 -14.88
C ILE A 93 9.88 6.09 -14.19
N ARG A 94 11.02 5.92 -14.86
CA ARG A 94 12.18 5.22 -14.30
C ARG A 94 12.73 5.94 -13.08
N ASN A 95 12.88 7.26 -13.16
CA ASN A 95 13.37 8.08 -12.04
C ASN A 95 12.41 8.04 -10.84
N SER A 96 11.10 8.12 -11.09
CA SER A 96 10.08 8.01 -10.05
C SER A 96 10.13 6.65 -9.34
N LYS A 97 10.29 5.55 -10.10
CA LYS A 97 10.45 4.20 -9.53
C LYS A 97 11.73 4.09 -8.69
N ASN A 98 12.86 4.56 -9.21
CA ASN A 98 14.15 4.55 -8.50
C ASN A 98 14.09 5.36 -7.20
N LYS A 99 13.41 6.52 -7.20
CA LYS A 99 13.23 7.36 -6.01
C LYS A 99 12.37 6.67 -4.95
N MET A 100 11.31 5.97 -5.36
CA MET A 100 10.51 5.16 -4.44
C MET A 100 11.35 4.03 -3.83
N ASN A 101 12.04 3.25 -4.64
CA ASN A 101 12.87 2.13 -4.16
C ASN A 101 13.96 2.59 -3.19
N LYS A 102 14.67 3.70 -3.49
CA LYS A 102 15.65 4.28 -2.56
C LYS A 102 15.04 4.70 -1.21
N LYS A 103 13.80 5.21 -1.22
CA LYS A 103 13.10 5.60 0.02
C LYS A 103 12.77 4.39 0.90
N TYR A 104 12.46 3.24 0.30
CA TYR A 104 12.15 2.01 1.04
C TYR A 104 13.38 1.24 1.52
N LEU A 105 14.56 1.44 0.91
CA LEU A 105 15.83 0.82 1.32
C LEU A 105 16.54 1.57 2.48
N LEU A 106 16.06 2.76 2.85
CA LEU A 106 16.60 3.59 3.94
C LEU A 106 15.77 3.50 5.23
N ILE A 107 14.81 2.57 5.28
CA ILE A 107 13.95 2.24 6.44
C ILE A 107 14.26 0.81 6.84
#